data_AF-A0A098BLQ8-F1
#
_entry.id   AF-A0A098BLQ8-F1
#
_cell.length_a   1.000
_cell.length_b   1.000
_cell.length_c   1.000
_cell.angle_alpha   90.00
_cell.angle_beta   90.00
_cell.angle_gamma   90.00
#
_symmetry.space_group_name_H-M   'P 1'
#
loop_
_entity.id
_entity.type
_entity.pdbx_description
1 polymer ?
#
loop_
_entity_poly.entity_id
_entity_poly.type
_entity_poly.pdbx_seq_one_letter_code
_entity_poly.pdbx_strand_id
1 'polypeptide(L)' 'MAERVEVACGGGHGRTGTAPACLAILDGVPPADAVAYVREHYSRRAVDTPGQRRFVAAFR' A
#
# COMPACT_ATOMS: atom_id res chain seq x y z
N MET A 1 8.09 15.26 14.84
CA MET A 1 8.55 14.02 15.50
C MET A 1 7.89 12.86 14.79
N ALA A 2 8.58 11.73 14.61
CA ALA A 2 7.99 10.54 14.01
C ALA A 2 7.55 9.57 15.11
N GLU A 3 6.37 8.98 14.94
CA GLU A 3 5.83 7.93 15.82
C GLU A 3 5.81 6.59 15.08
N ARG A 4 5.99 5.49 15.80
CA ARG A 4 5.86 4.15 15.24
C ARG A 4 4.38 3.76 15.23
N VAL A 5 3.86 3.40 14.07
CA VAL A 5 2.48 2.96 13.88
C VAL A 5 2.49 1.55 13.30
N GLU A 6 1.63 0.69 13.83
CA GLU A 6 1.38 -0.65 13.28
C GLU A 6 0.04 -0.70 12.56
N VAL A 7 0.02 -1.33 11.37
CA VAL A 7 -1.20 -1.52 10.57
C VAL A 7 -1.35 -2.99 10.23
N ALA A 8 -2.40 -3.63 10.74
CA ALA A 8 -2.63 -5.06 10.56
C ALA A 8 -4.05 -5.38 10.06
N CYS A 9 -4.16 -6.46 9.31
CA CYS A 9 -5.41 -7.13 8.99
C CYS A 9 -5.17 -8.64 9.07
N GLY A 10 -6.23 -9.45 9.10
CA GLY A 10 -6.09 -10.90 9.34
C GLY A 10 -5.15 -11.67 8.41
N GLY A 11 -4.84 -11.16 7.20
CA GLY A 11 -3.87 -11.77 6.28
C GLY A 11 -2.52 -11.04 6.18
N GLY A 12 -2.36 -9.87 6.78
CA GLY A 12 -1.10 -9.10 6.76
C GLY A 12 -0.64 -8.56 5.40
N HIS A 13 -1.32 -8.85 4.28
CA HIS A 13 -0.87 -8.41 2.94
C HIS A 13 -1.91 -7.60 2.16
N GLY A 14 -3.22 -7.84 2.34
CA GLY A 14 -4.28 -7.09 1.64
C GLY A 14 -4.43 -5.65 2.09
N ARG A 15 -5.30 -5.41 3.08
CA ARG A 15 -5.52 -4.06 3.64
C ARG A 15 -4.24 -3.50 4.27
N THR A 16 -3.46 -4.37 4.92
CA THR A 16 -2.14 -4.02 5.43
C THR A 16 -1.19 -3.54 4.34
N GLY A 17 -1.23 -4.09 3.13
CA GLY A 17 -0.40 -3.62 2.01
C GLY A 17 -1.00 -2.37 1.32
N THR A 18 -2.31 -2.17 1.39
CA THR A 18 -2.98 -0.98 0.84
C THR A 18 -2.56 0.30 1.58
N ALA A 19 -2.47 0.28 2.90
CA ALA A 19 -2.06 1.45 3.68
C ALA A 19 -0.66 2.00 3.29
N PRO A 20 0.43 1.21 3.27
CA PRO A 20 1.74 1.68 2.83
C PRO A 20 1.79 2.03 1.33
N ALA A 21 0.93 1.45 0.48
CA ALA A 21 0.82 1.91 -0.91
C ALA A 21 0.26 3.35 -0.98
N CYS A 22 -0.74 3.68 -0.16
CA CYS A 22 -1.25 5.04 -0.03
C CYS A 22 -0.21 5.99 0.56
N LEU A 23 0.56 5.55 1.57
CA LEU A 23 1.66 6.36 2.12
C LEU A 23 2.75 6.62 1.07
N ALA A 24 3.12 5.62 0.27
CA ALA A 24 4.08 5.80 -0.81
C ALA A 24 3.62 6.86 -1.84
N ILE A 25 2.32 6.95 -2.11
CA ILE A 25 1.75 8.00 -2.96
C ILE A 25 1.93 9.39 -2.33
N LEU A 26 1.65 9.51 -1.03
CA LEU A 26 1.86 10.76 -0.28
C LEU A 26 3.35 11.15 -0.24
N ASP A 27 4.24 10.15 -0.24
CA ASP A 27 5.70 10.33 -0.31
C ASP A 27 6.21 10.60 -1.75
N GLY A 28 5.32 10.69 -2.74
CA GLY A 28 5.63 11.12 -4.10
C GLY A 28 5.74 10.01 -5.15
N VAL A 29 5.48 8.75 -4.79
CA VAL A 29 5.39 7.66 -5.77
C VAL A 29 4.13 7.82 -6.63
N PRO A 30 4.20 7.77 -7.96
CA PRO A 30 3.00 7.85 -8.79
C PRO A 30 1.97 6.75 -8.44
N PRO A 31 0.66 7.04 -8.39
CA PRO A 31 -0.37 6.03 -8.04
C PRO A 31 -0.33 4.75 -8.89
N ALA A 32 0.09 4.86 -10.15
CA ALA A 32 0.26 3.72 -11.05
C ALA A 32 1.38 2.76 -10.60
N ASP A 33 2.40 3.27 -9.91
CA ASP A 33 3.60 2.54 -9.51
C ASP A 33 3.55 2.10 -8.04
N ALA A 34 2.68 2.71 -7.23
CA ALA A 34 2.59 2.49 -5.78
C ALA A 34 2.40 1.01 -5.39
N VAL A 35 1.63 0.24 -6.17
CA VAL A 35 1.45 -1.20 -5.91
C VAL A 35 2.72 -1.99 -6.21
N ALA A 36 3.46 -1.63 -7.26
CA ALA A 36 4.74 -2.27 -7.57
C ALA A 36 5.76 -1.95 -6.47
N TYR A 37 5.84 -0.69 -6.07
CA TYR A 37 6.70 -0.20 -5.00
C TYR A 37 6.48 -0.97 -3.68
N VAL A 38 5.24 -1.04 -3.18
CA VAL A 38 4.96 -1.75 -1.92
C VAL A 38 5.21 -3.26 -2.04
N ARG A 39 5.08 -3.84 -3.24
CA ARG A 39 5.39 -5.26 -3.46
C ARG A 39 6.87 -5.57 -3.41
N GLU A 40 7.69 -4.62 -3.82
CA GLU A 40 9.14 -4.69 -3.75
C GLU A 40 9.64 -4.45 -2.31
N HIS A 41 9.12 -3.42 -1.64
CA HIS A 41 9.68 -2.95 -0.36
C HIS A 41 9.01 -3.50 0.90
N TYR A 42 7.80 -4.07 0.81
CA TYR A 42 7.09 -4.63 1.95
C TYR A 42 6.77 -6.11 1.78
N SER A 43 5.94 -6.47 0.80
CA SER A 43 5.52 -7.85 0.58
C SER A 43 5.08 -8.07 -0.84
N ARG A 44 5.63 -9.09 -1.51
CA ARG A 44 5.26 -9.46 -2.90
C ARG A 44 3.76 -9.73 -3.07
N ARG A 45 3.05 -10.07 -1.98
CA ARG A 45 1.61 -10.33 -1.95
C ARG A 45 0.77 -9.11 -1.63
N ALA A 46 1.37 -7.94 -1.42
CA ALA A 46 0.66 -6.73 -1.05
C ALA A 46 -0.42 -6.37 -2.09
N VAL A 47 -1.54 -5.87 -1.58
CA VAL A 47 -2.70 -5.41 -2.37
C VAL A 47 -3.32 -6.56 -3.18
N ASP A 48 -4.16 -7.33 -2.49
CA ASP A 48 -4.61 -8.66 -2.91
C ASP A 48 -5.63 -8.58 -4.03
N THR A 49 -6.60 -7.68 -3.86
CA THR A 49 -7.79 -7.68 -4.70
C THR A 49 -7.69 -6.65 -5.82
N PRO A 50 -8.34 -6.90 -6.97
CA PRO A 50 -8.49 -5.87 -8.01
C PRO A 50 -9.13 -4.58 -7.49
N GLY A 51 -10.06 -4.69 -6.52
CA GLY A 51 -10.70 -3.52 -5.89
C GLY A 51 -9.71 -2.66 -5.11
N GLN A 52 -8.81 -3.28 -4.33
CA GLN A 52 -7.76 -2.55 -3.62
C GLN A 52 -6.77 -1.88 -4.59
N ARG A 53 -6.43 -2.53 -5.71
CA ARG A 53 -5.57 -1.92 -6.74
C ARG A 53 -6.22 -0.69 -7.36
N ARG A 54 -7.51 -0.76 -7.68
CA ARG A 54 -8.28 0.38 -8.20
C ARG A 54 -8.38 1.52 -7.17
N PHE A 55 -8.57 1.18 -5.90
CA PHE A 55 -8.58 2.15 -4.81
C PHE A 55 -7.24 2.90 -4.72
N VAL A 56 -6.12 2.18 -4.71
CA VAL A 56 -4.76 2.78 -4.68
C VAL A 56 -4.53 3.67 -5.91
N ALA A 57 -4.89 3.20 -7.11
CA ALA A 57 -4.69 3.98 -8.34
C ALA A 57 -5.52 5.28 -8.38
N ALA A 58 -6.61 5.36 -7.62
CA ALA A 58 -7.45 6.55 -7.50
C ALA A 58 -7.14 7.41 -6.27
N PHE A 59 -6.18 7.00 -5.44
CA PHE A 59 -5.82 7.66 -4.19
C PHE A 59 -5.13 9.02 -4.45
N ARG A 60 -5.46 10.02 -3.63
CA ARG A 60 -5.00 11.41 -3.73
C ARG A 60 -4.69 11.96 -2.35
#